data_AF-A0AA39RHT8-F1
#
_entry.id   AF-A0AA39RHT8-F1
#
_cell.length_a   1.000
_cell.length_b   1.000
_cell.length_c   1.000
_cell.angle_alpha   90.00
_cell.angle_beta   90.00
_cell.angle_gamma   90.00
#
_symmetry.space_group_name_H-M   'P 1'
#
loop_
_entity.id
_entity.type
_entity.pdbx_description
1 polymer ?
#
loop_
_entity_poly.entity_id
_entity_poly.type
_entity_poly.pdbx_seq_one_letter_code
_entity_poly.pdbx_strand_id
1 'polypeptide(L)'
;MDPANNEEQVTIDIDYNEIPEAVDDDSVTNEPNSNLDVLFRFFSDNGMVKSEEASYEYNVVKDSFLLGMGTLAEETQIVAIHKNLNSSLTGKARLSSFQIFQEAMSRKCGGGDTNVRPAWYGAAKDEIREILCHGFSHIGKAAGNGEKYGHGLQLSNSNFSIDSVLSSEMDSNGLRHVFLCRVILGNVETVAAGSNQFHPSAKVYDSGVDNLAAPSRYIVWSCSMNSHIYFTDIVSFKFPCYEASTSTSAPQSSPGLRISTLIKILSMYLDPLKMALIFGFRNDFRAHRIPWAEFKRKVIEVSGAKLLSGILKLRG
;
A
#
# COMPACT_ATOMS: atom_id res chain seq x y z
N MET A 1 -29.11 59.70 15.63
CA MET A 1 -27.72 59.62 16.11
C MET A 1 -27.44 58.14 16.29
N ASP A 2 -26.99 57.50 15.22
CA ASP A 2 -26.56 56.09 15.22
C ASP A 2 -25.04 56.04 15.35
N PRO A 3 -24.44 55.11 16.11
CA PRO A 3 -23.00 54.96 16.15
C PRO A 3 -22.53 54.08 14.97
N ALA A 4 -21.54 54.59 14.24
CA ALA A 4 -20.87 53.89 13.16
C ALA A 4 -20.03 52.72 13.71
N ASN A 5 -20.26 51.53 13.13
CA ASN A 5 -19.44 50.34 13.29
C ASN A 5 -18.25 50.45 12.32
N ASN A 6 -17.03 50.68 12.82
CA ASN A 6 -15.81 50.59 12.03
C ASN A 6 -15.24 49.17 12.16
N GLU A 7 -15.58 48.30 11.22
CA GLU A 7 -14.81 47.08 10.96
C GLU A 7 -13.74 47.41 9.91
N GLU A 8 -12.49 47.37 10.34
CA GLU A 8 -11.31 47.60 9.52
C GLU A 8 -11.08 46.36 8.63
N GLN A 9 -11.51 46.43 7.36
CA GLN A 9 -11.19 45.42 6.36
C GLN A 9 -9.74 45.59 5.92
N VAL A 10 -8.87 44.66 6.32
CA VAL A 10 -7.50 44.55 5.80
C VAL A 10 -7.55 43.80 4.47
N THR A 11 -7.49 44.53 3.36
CA THR A 11 -7.28 43.99 2.02
C THR A 11 -5.78 43.82 1.78
N ILE A 12 -5.34 42.58 1.57
CA ILE A 12 -3.96 42.28 1.17
C ILE A 12 -3.96 42.24 -0.37
N ASP A 13 -3.48 43.29 -1.00
CA ASP A 13 -3.20 43.30 -2.43
C ASP A 13 -1.95 42.45 -2.69
N ILE A 14 -2.13 41.34 -3.42
CA ILE A 14 -1.03 40.52 -3.93
C ILE A 14 -0.78 40.97 -5.36
N ASP A 15 0.33 41.66 -5.58
CA ASP A 15 0.81 42.09 -6.89
C ASP A 15 1.26 40.86 -7.70
N TYR A 16 0.67 40.69 -8.90
CA TYR A 16 0.83 39.52 -9.77
C TYR A 16 1.81 39.77 -10.94
N ASN A 17 2.75 40.70 -10.81
CA ASN A 17 3.71 40.99 -11.87
C ASN A 17 5.16 40.92 -11.39
N GLU A 18 5.73 39.71 -11.39
CA GLU A 18 7.12 39.43 -11.82
C GLU A 18 7.35 37.92 -11.82
N ILE A 19 7.06 37.28 -12.96
CA ILE A 19 7.59 35.94 -13.27
C ILE A 19 8.72 36.16 -14.27
N PRO A 20 9.99 35.88 -13.93
CA PRO A 20 11.04 35.80 -14.93
C PRO A 20 10.76 34.61 -15.85
N GLU A 21 10.69 34.87 -17.16
CA GLU A 21 10.67 33.82 -18.18
C GLU A 21 11.93 32.95 -18.04
N ALA A 22 11.74 31.68 -17.70
CA ALA A 22 12.81 30.70 -17.74
C ALA A 22 13.12 30.37 -19.20
N VAL A 23 14.35 30.67 -19.60
CA VAL A 23 14.94 30.31 -20.89
C VAL A 23 14.91 28.79 -21.05
N ASP A 24 14.45 28.33 -22.22
CA ASP A 24 14.43 26.93 -22.64
C ASP A 24 15.77 26.24 -22.32
N ASP A 25 15.71 25.23 -21.46
CA ASP A 25 16.79 24.26 -21.23
C ASP A 25 16.48 23.02 -22.05
N ASP A 26 17.43 22.64 -22.91
CA ASP A 26 17.34 21.58 -23.89
C ASP A 26 16.79 20.28 -23.27
N SER A 27 15.50 19.99 -23.54
CA SER A 27 14.95 18.68 -23.23
C SER A 27 15.56 17.66 -24.19
N VAL A 28 16.65 17.03 -23.77
CA VAL A 28 17.10 15.78 -24.36
C VAL A 28 15.99 14.76 -24.14
N THR A 29 15.17 14.56 -25.17
CA THR A 29 14.26 13.43 -25.25
C THR A 29 15.10 12.17 -25.36
N ASN A 30 15.47 11.61 -24.20
CA ASN A 30 15.98 10.25 -24.15
C ASN A 30 14.86 9.34 -24.65
N GLU A 31 14.97 8.89 -25.90
CA GLU A 31 14.14 7.79 -26.37
C GLU A 31 14.29 6.62 -25.39
N PRO A 32 13.18 6.01 -24.94
CA PRO A 32 13.24 4.92 -23.97
C PRO A 32 13.99 3.74 -24.59
N ASN A 33 15.25 3.58 -24.20
CA ASN A 33 16.18 2.58 -24.73
C ASN A 33 15.90 1.16 -24.22
N SER A 34 14.85 0.97 -23.40
CA SER A 34 14.41 -0.34 -22.94
C SER A 34 12.87 -0.47 -22.88
N ASN A 35 12.37 -1.68 -23.11
CA ASN A 35 10.94 -2.03 -22.96
C ASN A 35 10.41 -1.69 -21.54
N LEU A 36 11.31 -1.72 -20.54
CA LEU A 36 11.00 -1.41 -19.15
C LEU A 36 10.75 0.09 -18.91
N ASP A 37 11.43 0.97 -19.64
CA ASP A 37 11.22 2.42 -19.53
C ASP A 37 9.84 2.81 -20.06
N VAL A 38 9.38 2.14 -21.13
CA VAL A 38 8.01 2.30 -21.63
C VAL A 38 7.00 1.80 -20.61
N LEU A 39 7.27 0.65 -19.97
CA LEU A 39 6.38 0.02 -19.00
C LEU A 39 6.11 0.90 -17.77
N PHE A 40 7.11 1.67 -17.33
CA PHE A 40 7.03 2.53 -16.15
C PHE A 40 6.96 4.02 -16.47
N ARG A 41 6.84 4.40 -17.74
CA ARG A 41 6.77 5.80 -18.18
C ARG A 41 5.76 6.63 -17.39
N PHE A 42 4.60 6.06 -17.08
CA PHE A 42 3.58 6.72 -16.26
C PHE A 42 4.10 7.15 -14.86
N PHE A 43 4.94 6.33 -14.20
CA PHE A 43 5.53 6.71 -12.92
C PHE A 43 6.51 7.88 -13.11
N SER A 44 7.35 7.81 -14.14
CA SER A 44 8.29 8.87 -14.50
C SER A 44 7.60 10.19 -14.83
N ASP A 45 6.53 10.15 -15.62
CA ASP A 45 5.70 11.31 -15.97
C ASP A 45 5.08 11.98 -14.73
N ASN A 46 4.97 11.23 -13.61
CA ASN A 46 4.44 11.70 -12.34
C ASN A 46 5.51 11.93 -11.27
N GLY A 47 6.77 12.16 -11.68
CA GLY A 47 7.86 12.59 -10.80
C GLY A 47 8.52 11.46 -10.00
N MET A 48 8.23 10.20 -10.33
CA MET A 48 8.92 9.05 -9.75
C MET A 48 10.15 8.70 -10.58
N VAL A 49 11.27 8.36 -9.95
CA VAL A 49 12.50 7.97 -10.66
C VAL A 49 12.85 6.55 -10.30
N LYS A 50 13.14 5.72 -11.31
CA LYS A 50 13.62 4.35 -11.08
C LYS A 50 14.92 4.40 -10.27
N SER A 51 14.94 3.70 -9.14
CA SER A 51 16.11 3.60 -8.28
C SER A 51 17.13 2.62 -8.90
N GLU A 52 18.41 2.91 -8.69
CA GLU A 52 19.50 2.04 -9.10
C GLU A 52 19.54 0.78 -8.22
N GLU A 53 19.52 -0.41 -8.83
CA GLU A 53 19.39 -1.70 -8.14
C GLU A 53 20.53 -2.01 -7.17
N ALA A 54 21.69 -1.38 -7.35
CA ALA A 54 22.85 -1.53 -6.47
C ALA A 54 22.92 -0.47 -5.35
N SER A 55 22.04 0.53 -5.35
CA SER A 55 22.06 1.60 -4.34
C SER A 55 21.67 1.10 -2.95
N TYR A 56 22.17 1.77 -1.91
CA TYR A 56 21.82 1.47 -0.53
C TYR A 56 20.32 1.64 -0.29
N GLU A 57 19.73 2.73 -0.80
CA GLU A 57 18.32 3.05 -0.66
C GLU A 57 17.42 1.99 -1.31
N TYR A 58 17.80 1.51 -2.50
CA TYR A 58 17.10 0.41 -3.15
C TYR A 58 17.07 -0.85 -2.28
N ASN A 59 18.22 -1.24 -1.74
CA ASN A 59 18.33 -2.45 -0.92
C ASN A 59 17.54 -2.34 0.38
N VAL A 60 17.53 -1.17 1.04
CA VAL A 60 16.71 -0.93 2.24
C VAL A 60 15.22 -1.17 1.96
N VAL A 61 14.70 -0.62 0.85
CA VAL A 61 13.29 -0.79 0.48
C VAL A 61 12.99 -2.23 0.07
N LYS A 62 13.88 -2.84 -0.73
CA LYS A 62 13.77 -4.23 -1.16
C LYS A 62 13.74 -5.20 0.02
N ASP A 63 14.69 -5.08 0.94
CA ASP A 63 14.83 -5.98 2.08
C ASP A 63 13.67 -5.83 3.05
N SER A 64 13.21 -4.59 3.30
CA SER A 64 12.00 -4.32 4.08
C SER A 64 10.76 -4.96 3.45
N PHE A 65 10.60 -4.84 2.13
CA PHE A 65 9.48 -5.44 1.41
C PHE A 65 9.53 -6.97 1.46
N LEU A 66 10.69 -7.58 1.19
CA LEU A 66 10.86 -9.03 1.19
C LEU A 66 10.73 -9.62 2.60
N LEU A 67 11.20 -8.93 3.64
CA LEU A 67 10.97 -9.31 5.03
C LEU A 67 9.47 -9.47 5.32
N GLY A 68 8.66 -8.48 4.92
CA GLY A 68 7.22 -8.51 5.10
C GLY A 68 6.47 -9.52 4.20
N MET A 69 7.13 -10.05 3.16
CA MET A 69 6.59 -11.11 2.30
C MET A 69 6.76 -12.51 2.92
N GLY A 70 7.58 -12.64 3.97
CA GLY A 70 7.78 -13.88 4.70
C GLY A 70 8.18 -15.05 3.79
N THR A 71 7.42 -16.14 3.85
CA THR A 71 7.73 -17.38 3.12
C THR A 71 7.63 -17.25 1.59
N LEU A 72 7.08 -16.14 1.09
CA LEU A 72 7.03 -15.83 -0.35
C LEU A 72 8.22 -14.99 -0.84
N ALA A 73 9.10 -14.52 0.06
CA ALA A 73 10.22 -13.66 -0.31
C ALA A 73 11.10 -14.26 -1.42
N GLU A 74 11.48 -15.53 -1.30
CA GLU A 74 12.35 -16.22 -2.26
C GLU A 74 11.73 -16.38 -3.66
N GLU A 75 10.39 -16.44 -3.73
CA GLU A 75 9.67 -16.56 -4.99
C GLU A 75 9.29 -15.20 -5.59
N THR A 76 9.55 -14.12 -4.86
CA THR A 76 9.16 -12.77 -5.26
C THR A 76 10.27 -12.12 -6.07
N GLN A 77 9.95 -11.77 -7.32
CA GLN A 77 10.81 -11.02 -8.21
C GLN A 77 10.46 -9.53 -8.13
N ILE A 78 11.36 -8.72 -7.55
CA ILE A 78 11.29 -7.26 -7.69
C ILE A 78 11.70 -6.90 -9.12
N VAL A 79 10.82 -6.19 -9.82
CA VAL A 79 11.03 -5.75 -11.21
C VAL A 79 11.58 -4.34 -11.24
N ALA A 80 11.07 -3.45 -10.37
CA ALA A 80 11.59 -2.10 -10.23
C ALA A 80 11.16 -1.50 -8.89
N ILE A 81 12.00 -0.61 -8.36
CA ILE A 81 11.64 0.30 -7.26
C ILE A 81 11.75 1.71 -7.81
N HIS A 82 10.68 2.49 -7.71
CA HIS A 82 10.66 3.88 -8.11
C HIS A 82 10.56 4.75 -6.86
N LYS A 83 11.39 5.78 -6.78
CA LYS A 83 11.44 6.71 -5.66
C LYS A 83 10.81 8.04 -6.03
N ASN A 84 10.02 8.59 -5.12
CA ASN A 84 9.47 9.94 -5.25
C ASN A 84 10.56 10.96 -4.88
N LEU A 85 11.09 11.68 -5.88
CA LEU A 85 12.07 12.74 -5.65
C LEU A 85 11.42 14.10 -5.32
N ASN A 86 10.08 14.21 -5.40
CA ASN A 86 9.34 15.46 -5.25
C ASN A 86 9.85 16.57 -6.18
N SER A 87 10.17 16.22 -7.42
CA SER A 87 10.69 17.20 -8.39
C SER A 87 9.62 18.21 -8.82
N SER A 88 8.35 17.79 -8.91
CA SER A 88 7.23 18.65 -9.28
C SER A 88 6.83 19.63 -8.18
N LEU A 89 6.22 20.76 -8.55
CA LEU A 89 5.71 21.77 -7.60
C LEU A 89 4.71 21.15 -6.61
N THR A 90 3.79 20.32 -7.10
CA THR A 90 2.81 19.61 -6.28
C THR A 90 3.46 18.56 -5.38
N GLY A 91 4.51 17.87 -5.86
CA GLY A 91 5.31 16.95 -5.05
C GLY A 91 6.01 17.66 -3.89
N LYS A 92 6.67 18.80 -4.17
CA LYS A 92 7.29 19.64 -3.12
C LYS A 92 6.26 20.11 -2.11
N ALA A 93 5.10 20.61 -2.57
CA ALA A 93 4.02 21.05 -1.69
C ALA A 93 3.49 19.90 -0.80
N ARG A 94 3.36 18.69 -1.35
CA ARG A 94 2.94 17.49 -0.59
C ARG A 94 3.96 17.12 0.48
N LEU A 95 5.26 17.13 0.15
CA LEU A 95 6.32 16.90 1.13
C LEU A 95 6.32 17.97 2.23
N SER A 96 6.24 19.24 1.85
CA SER A 96 6.19 20.36 2.81
C SER A 96 4.98 20.26 3.73
N SER A 97 3.80 19.96 3.18
CA SER A 97 2.57 19.73 3.97
C SER A 97 2.80 18.61 5.00
N PHE A 98 3.29 17.45 4.57
CA PHE A 98 3.59 16.35 5.48
C PHE A 98 4.58 16.75 6.60
N GLN A 99 5.63 17.50 6.27
CA GLN A 99 6.61 17.98 7.25
C GLN A 99 6.00 18.95 8.25
N ILE A 100 5.11 19.87 7.82
CA ILE A 100 4.38 20.79 8.70
C ILE A 100 3.51 20.00 9.69
N PHE A 101 2.77 18.99 9.21
CA PHE A 101 1.95 18.16 10.08
C PHE A 101 2.78 17.27 11.01
N GLN A 102 3.93 16.78 10.56
CA GLN A 102 4.88 16.05 11.40
C GLN A 102 5.39 16.94 12.55
N GLU A 103 5.77 18.19 12.25
CA GLU A 103 6.21 19.15 13.25
C GLU A 103 5.10 19.52 14.23
N ALA A 104 3.89 19.81 13.71
CA ALA A 104 2.72 20.10 14.54
C ALA A 104 2.40 18.93 15.49
N MET A 105 2.52 17.69 15.01
CA MET A 105 2.33 16.50 15.83
C MET A 105 3.41 16.37 16.92
N SER A 106 4.67 16.69 16.59
CA SER A 106 5.75 16.67 17.59
C SER A 106 5.46 17.63 18.73
N ARG A 107 5.00 18.84 18.40
CA ARG A 107 4.60 19.85 19.40
C ARG A 107 3.40 19.38 20.24
N LYS A 108 2.38 18.76 19.61
CA LYS A 108 1.22 18.18 20.30
C LYS A 108 1.66 17.11 21.32
N CYS A 109 2.66 16.30 20.99
CA CYS A 109 3.22 15.26 21.85
C CYS A 109 4.30 15.78 22.82
N GLY A 110 4.34 17.08 23.12
CA GLY A 110 5.28 17.68 24.08
C GLY A 110 6.73 17.71 23.62
N GLY A 111 6.98 17.73 22.31
CA GLY A 111 8.31 17.62 21.71
C GLY A 111 8.85 16.19 21.63
N GLY A 112 8.01 15.19 21.92
CA GLY A 112 8.35 13.77 21.88
C GLY A 112 8.27 13.12 20.49
N ASP A 113 8.33 11.80 20.48
CA ASP A 113 8.22 10.96 19.28
C ASP A 113 6.87 11.17 18.57
N THR A 114 6.91 11.54 17.29
CA THR A 114 5.74 11.71 16.42
C THR A 114 5.13 10.39 15.96
N ASN A 115 5.76 9.27 16.32
CA ASN A 115 5.38 7.92 15.94
C ASN A 115 5.25 7.80 14.41
N VAL A 116 6.25 8.32 13.69
CA VAL A 116 6.30 8.20 12.23
C VAL A 116 6.78 6.80 11.86
N ARG A 117 5.94 6.02 11.20
CA ARG A 117 6.23 4.62 10.84
C ARG A 117 6.22 4.40 9.32
N PRO A 118 7.09 3.53 8.81
CA PRO A 118 6.95 3.01 7.46
C PRO A 118 5.72 2.09 7.38
N ALA A 119 4.99 2.17 6.26
CA ALA A 119 3.82 1.34 6.02
C ALA A 119 3.67 1.03 4.53
N TRP A 120 3.07 -0.11 4.21
CA TRP A 120 2.80 -0.55 2.85
C TRP A 120 1.34 -0.27 2.48
N TYR A 121 1.10 0.24 1.28
CA TYR A 121 -0.25 0.38 0.72
C TYR A 121 -0.32 -0.30 -0.65
N GLY A 122 -1.17 -1.31 -0.79
CA GLY A 122 -1.37 -2.02 -2.04
C GLY A 122 -2.72 -1.69 -2.66
N ALA A 123 -2.72 -1.43 -3.96
CA ALA A 123 -3.90 -1.03 -4.70
C ALA A 123 -3.78 -1.46 -6.18
N ALA A 124 -4.85 -1.21 -6.95
CA ALA A 124 -4.80 -1.32 -8.40
C ALA A 124 -3.88 -0.25 -9.01
N LYS A 125 -3.32 -0.54 -10.19
CA LYS A 125 -2.43 0.40 -10.90
C LYS A 125 -3.10 1.75 -11.19
N ASP A 126 -4.38 1.74 -11.52
CA ASP A 126 -5.16 2.96 -11.77
C ASP A 126 -5.33 3.81 -10.50
N GLU A 127 -5.54 3.17 -9.35
CA GLU A 127 -5.62 3.87 -8.06
C GLU A 127 -4.25 4.44 -7.65
N ILE A 128 -3.15 3.70 -7.88
CA ILE A 128 -1.79 4.21 -7.69
C ILE A 128 -1.55 5.45 -8.55
N ARG A 129 -2.02 5.43 -9.80
CA ARG A 129 -1.96 6.59 -10.69
C ARG A 129 -2.71 7.78 -10.11
N GLU A 130 -3.95 7.59 -9.67
CA GLU A 130 -4.76 8.66 -9.08
C GLU A 130 -4.08 9.25 -7.85
N ILE A 131 -3.48 8.40 -6.99
CA ILE A 131 -2.76 8.84 -5.80
C ILE A 131 -1.53 9.68 -6.16
N LEU A 132 -0.78 9.32 -7.20
CA LEU A 132 0.37 10.12 -7.64
C LEU A 132 -0.07 11.53 -8.08
N CYS A 133 -1.11 11.61 -8.92
CA CYS A 133 -1.60 12.88 -9.48
C CYS A 133 -2.32 13.75 -8.44
N HIS A 134 -3.18 13.16 -7.61
CA HIS A 134 -4.17 13.88 -6.81
C HIS A 134 -4.04 13.67 -5.30
N GLY A 135 -3.15 12.79 -4.86
CA GLY A 135 -3.10 12.33 -3.47
C GLY A 135 -4.19 11.30 -3.17
N PHE A 136 -4.31 10.90 -1.91
CA PHE A 136 -5.33 9.97 -1.48
C PHE A 136 -6.70 10.67 -1.52
N SER A 137 -7.55 10.30 -2.48
CA SER A 137 -8.87 10.93 -2.68
C SER A 137 -10.02 10.05 -2.20
N HIS A 138 -9.78 8.75 -2.07
CA HIS A 138 -10.77 7.76 -1.68
C HIS A 138 -10.18 6.83 -0.61
N ILE A 139 -11.00 6.43 0.37
CA ILE A 139 -10.67 5.24 1.15
C ILE A 139 -10.88 4.07 0.19
N GLY A 140 -9.79 3.63 -0.44
CA GLY A 140 -9.81 2.61 -1.48
C GLY A 140 -10.54 1.34 -1.03
N LYS A 141 -10.93 0.52 -2.01
CA LYS A 141 -11.39 -0.87 -1.75
C LYS A 141 -10.25 -1.76 -1.21
N ALA A 142 -9.03 -1.22 -1.08
CA ALA A 142 -7.81 -1.82 -0.55
C ALA A 142 -7.92 -2.37 0.89
N ALA A 143 -9.09 -2.31 1.53
CA ALA A 143 -9.48 -3.32 2.50
C ALA A 143 -9.84 -4.63 1.75
N GLY A 144 -8.86 -5.30 1.18
CA GLY A 144 -9.05 -6.57 0.47
C GLY A 144 -9.66 -7.61 1.41
N ASN A 145 -10.99 -7.81 1.39
CA ASN A 145 -11.74 -8.78 2.22
C ASN A 145 -11.46 -8.76 3.74
N GLY A 146 -10.64 -7.83 4.20
CA GLY A 146 -10.18 -7.70 5.57
C GLY A 146 -11.28 -7.15 6.44
N GLU A 147 -11.10 -7.37 7.74
CA GLU A 147 -11.91 -6.70 8.73
C GLU A 147 -11.79 -5.19 8.54
N LYS A 148 -12.94 -4.50 8.49
CA LYS A 148 -12.95 -3.04 8.40
C LYS A 148 -12.64 -2.49 9.77
N TYR A 149 -11.56 -1.73 9.88
CA TYR A 149 -11.18 -1.05 11.12
C TYR A 149 -11.60 0.41 11.04
N GLY A 150 -12.91 0.66 10.96
CA GLY A 150 -13.44 2.01 10.74
C GLY A 150 -13.36 2.50 9.28
N HIS A 151 -13.72 3.77 9.09
CA HIS A 151 -13.63 4.54 7.85
C HIS A 151 -12.33 5.35 7.84
N GLY A 152 -11.22 4.64 7.64
CA GLY A 152 -9.91 5.22 7.41
C GLY A 152 -9.16 4.43 6.34
N LEU A 153 -8.11 5.03 5.81
CA LEU A 153 -7.16 4.32 4.96
C LEU A 153 -6.40 3.31 5.84
N GLN A 154 -6.40 2.04 5.42
CA GLN A 154 -5.66 0.99 6.10
C GLN A 154 -4.32 0.78 5.39
N LEU A 155 -3.23 0.86 6.16
CA LEU A 155 -1.89 0.56 5.67
C LEU A 155 -1.31 -0.60 6.49
N SER A 156 -0.58 -1.49 5.83
CA SER A 156 0.06 -2.61 6.51
C SER A 156 1.36 -2.13 7.14
N ASN A 157 1.65 -2.59 8.35
CA ASN A 157 2.94 -2.35 8.98
C ASN A 157 4.08 -2.88 8.08
N SER A 158 5.27 -2.26 8.15
CA SER A 158 6.44 -2.63 7.34
C SER A 158 6.78 -4.13 7.39
N ASN A 159 6.51 -4.79 8.52
CA ASN A 159 6.77 -6.23 8.71
C ASN A 159 5.71 -7.13 8.07
N PHE A 160 4.67 -6.57 7.46
CA PHE A 160 3.51 -7.29 6.92
C PHE A 160 3.16 -6.82 5.49
N SER A 161 4.17 -6.60 4.64
CA SER A 161 3.95 -6.19 3.23
C SER A 161 3.01 -7.14 2.47
N ILE A 162 2.97 -8.43 2.85
CA ILE A 162 2.04 -9.42 2.31
C ILE A 162 0.56 -8.99 2.39
N ASP A 163 0.15 -8.27 3.43
CA ASP A 163 -1.24 -7.79 3.58
C ASP A 163 -1.58 -6.74 2.50
N SER A 164 -0.60 -5.91 2.15
CA SER A 164 -0.74 -4.96 1.04
C SER A 164 -0.68 -5.66 -0.30
N VAL A 165 0.11 -6.73 -0.45
CA VAL A 165 0.10 -7.56 -1.67
C VAL A 165 -1.25 -8.22 -1.91
N LEU A 166 -1.90 -8.74 -0.86
CA LEU A 166 -3.26 -9.32 -0.93
C LEU A 166 -4.32 -8.28 -1.34
N SER A 167 -4.04 -7.00 -1.15
CA SER A 167 -4.90 -5.87 -1.52
C SER A 167 -4.53 -5.23 -2.87
N SER A 168 -3.35 -5.53 -3.41
CA SER A 168 -2.94 -5.10 -4.75
C SER A 168 -3.70 -5.86 -5.85
N GLU A 169 -3.74 -5.31 -7.06
CA GLU A 169 -4.27 -5.98 -8.25
C GLU A 169 -3.16 -6.17 -9.29
N MET A 170 -3.25 -7.24 -10.07
CA MET A 170 -2.30 -7.52 -11.14
C MET A 170 -2.67 -6.71 -12.38
N ASP A 171 -1.73 -5.93 -12.91
CA ASP A 171 -1.95 -5.14 -14.11
C ASP A 171 -1.87 -5.99 -15.39
N SER A 172 -2.15 -5.36 -16.54
CA SER A 172 -2.10 -6.01 -17.86
C SER A 172 -0.72 -6.56 -18.26
N ASN A 173 0.35 -6.15 -17.57
CA ASN A 173 1.72 -6.60 -17.79
C ASN A 173 2.13 -7.71 -16.80
N GLY A 174 1.17 -8.19 -15.99
CA GLY A 174 1.39 -9.18 -14.96
C GLY A 174 2.18 -8.63 -13.77
N LEU A 175 2.21 -7.32 -13.55
CA LEU A 175 2.87 -6.67 -12.42
C LEU A 175 1.86 -6.35 -11.32
N ARG A 176 2.35 -6.40 -10.08
CA ARG A 176 1.69 -5.82 -8.92
C ARG A 176 2.52 -4.66 -8.42
N HIS A 177 1.85 -3.69 -7.81
CA HIS A 177 2.45 -2.46 -7.36
C HIS A 177 1.99 -2.17 -5.92
N VAL A 178 2.93 -1.76 -5.07
CA VAL A 178 2.64 -1.30 -3.71
C VAL A 178 3.44 -0.03 -3.43
N PHE A 179 2.82 0.90 -2.70
CA PHE A 179 3.53 2.05 -2.13
C PHE A 179 4.23 1.67 -0.84
N LEU A 180 5.44 2.19 -0.65
CA LEU A 180 6.00 2.47 0.66
C LEU A 180 5.60 3.89 1.07
N CYS A 181 5.07 4.02 2.27
CA CYS A 181 4.63 5.28 2.86
C CYS A 181 5.32 5.54 4.19
N ARG A 182 5.49 6.82 4.52
CA ARG A 182 5.70 7.31 5.88
C ARG A 182 4.37 7.77 6.43
N VAL A 183 4.03 7.29 7.62
CA VAL A 183 2.74 7.57 8.26
C VAL A 183 2.96 8.20 9.62
N ILE A 184 2.40 9.38 9.85
CA ILE A 184 2.34 10.02 11.16
C ILE A 184 1.20 9.38 11.93
N LEU A 185 1.51 8.57 12.96
CA LEU A 185 0.48 7.92 13.77
C LEU A 185 0.11 8.73 15.02
N GLY A 186 1.03 9.54 15.55
CA GLY A 186 0.80 10.22 16.82
C GLY A 186 0.42 9.24 17.94
N ASN A 187 -0.56 9.63 18.76
CA ASN A 187 -1.09 8.74 19.78
C ASN A 187 -2.15 7.80 19.21
N VAL A 188 -1.93 6.49 19.36
CA VAL A 188 -2.74 5.46 18.71
C VAL A 188 -3.79 4.88 19.64
N GLU A 189 -4.93 4.51 19.08
CA GLU A 189 -5.95 3.70 19.75
C GLU A 189 -6.11 2.33 19.11
N THR A 190 -6.61 1.35 19.87
CA THR A 190 -7.04 0.08 19.29
C THR A 190 -8.39 0.25 18.63
N VAL A 191 -8.47 -0.06 17.34
CA VAL A 191 -9.74 -0.10 16.61
C VAL A 191 -10.17 -1.55 16.51
N ALA A 192 -11.41 -1.85 16.88
CA ALA A 192 -11.95 -3.20 16.75
C ALA A 192 -12.28 -3.52 15.29
N ALA A 193 -12.09 -4.78 14.92
CA ALA A 193 -12.57 -5.34 13.67
C ALA A 193 -14.10 -5.13 13.52
N GLY A 194 -14.53 -4.58 12.39
CA GLY A 194 -15.93 -4.25 12.13
C GLY A 194 -16.40 -2.92 12.71
N SER A 195 -15.51 -2.11 13.28
CA SER A 195 -15.85 -0.77 13.76
C SER A 195 -16.33 0.13 12.61
N ASN A 196 -17.29 1.02 12.91
CA ASN A 196 -17.78 2.08 12.03
C ASN A 196 -17.21 3.46 12.39
N GLN A 197 -16.12 3.49 13.16
CA GLN A 197 -15.46 4.72 13.56
C GLN A 197 -14.84 5.44 12.36
N PHE A 198 -15.01 6.75 12.23
CA PHE A 198 -14.50 7.54 11.09
C PHE A 198 -13.57 8.70 11.49
N HIS A 199 -13.34 8.85 12.79
CA HIS A 199 -12.42 9.81 13.43
C HIS A 199 -11.92 9.20 14.74
N PRO A 200 -10.93 9.76 15.44
CA PRO A 200 -10.48 9.22 16.71
C PRO A 200 -11.60 9.14 17.75
N SER A 201 -11.60 8.14 18.64
CA SER A 201 -12.66 7.98 19.66
C SER A 201 -12.63 9.06 20.74
N ALA A 202 -11.45 9.67 20.94
CA ALA A 202 -11.22 10.76 21.88
C ALA A 202 -10.14 11.70 21.35
N LYS A 203 -10.15 12.96 21.81
CA LYS A 203 -9.20 14.02 21.40
C LYS A 203 -7.73 13.65 21.65
N VAL A 204 -7.48 12.73 22.56
CA VAL A 204 -6.14 12.25 22.91
C VAL A 204 -5.54 11.38 21.83
N TYR A 205 -6.36 10.79 20.95
CA TYR A 205 -5.93 9.90 19.87
C TYR A 205 -5.86 10.63 18.52
N ASP A 206 -5.01 10.12 17.65
CA ASP A 206 -4.70 10.67 16.34
C ASP A 206 -5.00 9.66 15.22
N SER A 207 -4.59 8.41 15.41
CA SER A 207 -4.79 7.32 14.45
C SER A 207 -5.16 6.01 15.16
N GLY A 208 -5.52 4.99 14.38
CA GLY A 208 -5.87 3.67 14.89
C GLY A 208 -4.82 2.61 14.58
N VAL A 209 -4.81 1.55 15.37
CA VAL A 209 -4.13 0.27 15.11
C VAL A 209 -5.05 -0.90 15.43
N ASP A 210 -4.80 -2.05 14.84
CA ASP A 210 -5.51 -3.30 15.15
C ASP A 210 -5.09 -3.90 16.51
N ASN A 211 -3.82 -3.71 16.90
CA ASN A 211 -3.26 -4.19 18.16
C ASN A 211 -2.16 -3.23 18.67
N LEU A 212 -2.20 -2.85 19.95
CA LEU A 212 -1.21 -1.92 20.52
C LEU A 212 0.19 -2.53 20.72
N ALA A 213 0.27 -3.81 21.03
CA ALA A 213 1.52 -4.49 21.32
C ALA A 213 2.29 -4.87 20.05
N ALA A 214 1.55 -5.35 19.04
CA ALA A 214 2.10 -5.81 17.77
C ALA A 214 1.16 -5.40 16.63
N PRO A 215 1.15 -4.12 16.22
CA PRO A 215 0.25 -3.63 15.18
C PRO A 215 0.62 -4.27 13.84
N SER A 216 -0.34 -4.93 13.20
CA SER A 216 -0.19 -5.37 11.81
C SER A 216 -0.72 -4.32 10.84
N ARG A 217 -1.63 -3.46 11.30
CA ARG A 217 -2.36 -2.48 10.49
C ARG A 217 -2.39 -1.12 11.18
N TYR A 218 -2.24 -0.09 10.36
CA TYR A 218 -2.43 1.30 10.73
C TYR A 218 -3.69 1.83 10.06
N ILE A 219 -4.48 2.59 10.82
CA ILE A 219 -5.70 3.23 10.35
C ILE A 219 -5.51 4.74 10.43
N VAL A 220 -5.47 5.38 9.28
CA VAL A 220 -5.44 6.84 9.17
C VAL A 220 -6.82 7.32 8.73
N TRP A 221 -7.46 8.15 9.53
CA TRP A 221 -8.81 8.64 9.25
C TRP A 221 -8.86 9.42 7.92
N SER A 222 -9.99 9.38 7.22
CA SER A 222 -10.15 10.06 5.92
C SER A 222 -9.84 11.55 5.99
N CYS A 223 -10.19 12.20 7.10
CA CYS A 223 -9.95 13.63 7.28
C CYS A 223 -8.46 13.99 7.41
N SER A 224 -7.58 13.03 7.69
CA SER A 224 -6.15 13.27 7.91
C SER A 224 -5.24 12.59 6.89
N MET A 225 -5.75 11.71 6.01
CA MET A 225 -4.92 10.88 5.11
C MET A 225 -3.88 11.67 4.28
N ASN A 226 -4.26 12.80 3.66
CA ASN A 226 -3.34 13.57 2.81
C ASN A 226 -2.30 14.41 3.58
N SER A 227 -2.50 14.57 4.89
CA SER A 227 -1.56 15.28 5.77
C SER A 227 -0.66 14.33 6.55
N HIS A 228 -1.16 13.13 6.85
CA HIS A 228 -0.50 12.15 7.70
C HIS A 228 0.14 10.99 6.94
N ILE A 229 -0.09 10.89 5.64
CA ILE A 229 0.51 9.85 4.79
C ILE A 229 1.30 10.52 3.68
N TYR A 230 2.55 10.10 3.56
CA TYR A 230 3.42 10.53 2.49
C TYR A 230 4.07 9.31 1.84
N PHE A 231 3.83 9.09 0.54
CA PHE A 231 4.44 7.99 -0.18
C PHE A 231 5.87 8.34 -0.60
N THR A 232 6.80 7.39 -0.41
CA THR A 232 8.23 7.56 -0.72
C THR A 232 8.63 6.75 -1.94
N ASP A 233 8.14 5.53 -2.07
CA ASP A 233 8.57 4.58 -3.10
C ASP A 233 7.40 3.76 -3.64
N ILE A 234 7.53 3.26 -4.86
CA ILE A 234 6.66 2.24 -5.45
C ILE A 234 7.51 1.00 -5.74
N VAL A 235 7.12 -0.13 -5.16
CA VAL A 235 7.71 -1.43 -5.47
C VAL A 235 6.82 -2.13 -6.50
N SER A 236 7.39 -2.40 -7.67
CA SER A 236 6.77 -3.17 -8.74
C SER A 236 7.37 -4.56 -8.79
N PHE A 237 6.54 -5.60 -8.69
CA PHE A 237 7.02 -6.96 -8.48
C PHE A 237 6.11 -8.00 -9.17
N LYS A 238 6.66 -9.21 -9.27
CA LYS A 238 5.96 -10.43 -9.67
C LYS A 238 6.21 -11.49 -8.62
N PHE A 239 5.26 -12.39 -8.42
CA PHE A 239 5.51 -13.64 -7.71
C PHE A 239 4.63 -14.73 -8.32
N PRO A 240 5.08 -15.99 -8.32
CA PRO A 240 4.36 -17.10 -8.91
C PRO A 240 3.12 -17.43 -8.09
N CYS A 241 2.01 -16.80 -8.44
CA CYS A 241 0.72 -17.08 -7.84
C CYS A 241 -0.01 -18.24 -8.53
N TYR A 242 0.31 -18.56 -9.80
CA TYR A 242 -0.49 -19.47 -10.62
C TYR A 242 0.32 -20.55 -11.31
N GLU A 243 -0.32 -21.70 -11.52
CA GLU A 243 0.23 -22.73 -12.39
C GLU A 243 0.41 -22.17 -13.80
N ALA A 244 1.59 -22.40 -14.39
CA ALA A 244 1.82 -22.04 -15.78
C ALA A 244 0.92 -22.94 -16.64
N SER A 245 0.08 -22.35 -17.49
CA SER A 245 -0.76 -23.10 -18.41
C SER A 245 0.11 -23.79 -19.46
N THR A 246 0.54 -25.02 -19.19
CA THR A 246 1.19 -25.87 -20.18
C THR A 246 0.11 -26.61 -20.98
N SER A 247 -0.64 -25.89 -21.84
CA SER A 247 -1.44 -26.55 -22.88
C SER A 247 -1.81 -25.61 -24.03
N THR A 248 -1.15 -25.83 -25.16
CA THR A 248 -1.59 -25.43 -26.51
C THR A 248 -2.79 -26.29 -26.92
N SER A 249 -3.99 -25.96 -26.41
CA SER A 249 -5.30 -26.17 -27.07
C SER A 249 -6.44 -26.10 -26.05
N ALA A 250 -7.53 -25.45 -26.46
CA ALA A 250 -8.80 -25.20 -25.77
C ALA A 250 -8.87 -23.94 -24.86
N PRO A 251 -10.06 -23.28 -24.76
CA PRO A 251 -10.21 -22.01 -24.07
C PRO A 251 -9.96 -22.21 -22.58
N GLN A 252 -8.84 -21.68 -22.10
CA GLN A 252 -8.36 -21.94 -20.76
C GLN A 252 -9.25 -21.25 -19.73
N SER A 253 -9.90 -22.07 -18.90
CA SER A 253 -10.34 -21.64 -17.57
C SER A 253 -9.17 -20.95 -16.87
N SER A 254 -9.40 -19.75 -16.33
CA SER A 254 -8.39 -18.90 -15.69
C SER A 254 -7.45 -19.72 -14.80
N PRO A 255 -6.12 -19.55 -14.88
CA PRO A 255 -5.18 -20.41 -14.17
C PRO A 255 -5.46 -20.40 -12.65
N GLY A 256 -5.35 -21.58 -12.03
CA GLY A 256 -5.63 -21.78 -10.61
C GLY A 256 -4.47 -21.26 -9.74
N LEU A 257 -4.81 -20.74 -8.55
CA LEU A 257 -3.83 -20.42 -7.51
C LEU A 257 -2.98 -21.67 -7.21
N ARG A 258 -1.65 -21.55 -7.22
CA ARG A 258 -0.77 -22.66 -6.83
C ARG A 258 -1.03 -23.05 -5.38
N ILE A 259 -1.20 -24.34 -5.14
CA ILE A 259 -1.39 -24.86 -3.77
C ILE A 259 -0.17 -24.54 -2.90
N SER A 260 1.04 -24.54 -3.44
CA SER A 260 2.24 -24.13 -2.68
C SER A 260 2.13 -22.70 -2.16
N THR A 261 1.72 -21.76 -3.00
CA THR A 261 1.51 -20.35 -2.65
C THR A 261 0.42 -20.20 -1.60
N LEU A 262 -0.71 -20.91 -1.75
CA LEU A 262 -1.77 -20.95 -0.74
C LEU A 262 -1.23 -21.38 0.62
N ILE A 263 -0.49 -22.50 0.66
CA ILE A 263 0.04 -23.06 1.91
C ILE A 263 1.05 -22.13 2.56
N LYS A 264 1.94 -21.51 1.77
CA LYS A 264 2.90 -20.50 2.24
C LYS A 264 2.18 -19.31 2.87
N ILE A 265 1.13 -18.78 2.23
CA ILE A 265 0.36 -17.67 2.78
C ILE A 265 -0.35 -18.08 4.08
N LEU A 266 -1.05 -19.21 4.08
CA LEU A 266 -1.74 -19.69 5.29
C LEU A 266 -0.79 -19.89 6.48
N SER A 267 0.44 -20.33 6.23
CA SER A 267 1.45 -20.52 7.27
C SER A 267 1.89 -19.23 7.98
N MET A 268 1.63 -18.06 7.38
CA MET A 268 1.94 -16.76 7.97
C MET A 268 0.87 -16.29 8.96
N TYR A 269 -0.35 -16.85 8.91
CA TYR A 269 -1.49 -16.40 9.73
C TYR A 269 -2.02 -17.47 10.69
N LEU A 270 -1.72 -18.74 10.44
CA LEU A 270 -2.28 -19.86 11.20
C LEU A 270 -1.24 -20.47 12.13
N ASP A 271 -1.72 -20.89 13.31
CA ASP A 271 -0.90 -21.63 14.27
C ASP A 271 -0.48 -23.02 13.72
N PRO A 272 0.59 -23.63 14.28
CA PRO A 272 1.10 -24.91 13.81
C PRO A 272 0.08 -26.06 13.81
N LEU A 273 -0.90 -26.07 14.73
CA LEU A 273 -1.90 -27.13 14.82
C LEU A 273 -2.88 -27.04 13.65
N LYS A 274 -3.37 -25.85 13.34
CA LYS A 274 -4.20 -25.60 12.15
C LYS A 274 -3.45 -25.92 10.87
N MET A 275 -2.17 -25.55 10.80
CA MET A 275 -1.34 -25.88 9.63
C MET A 275 -1.14 -27.39 9.46
N ALA A 276 -0.96 -28.15 10.54
CA ALA A 276 -0.85 -29.61 10.47
C ALA A 276 -2.09 -30.27 9.82
N LEU A 277 -3.30 -29.78 10.16
CA LEU A 277 -4.54 -30.23 9.53
C LEU A 277 -4.55 -29.93 8.02
N ILE A 278 -4.18 -28.70 7.65
CA ILE A 278 -4.13 -28.26 6.25
C ILE A 278 -3.10 -29.08 5.44
N PHE A 279 -1.95 -29.43 6.03
CA PHE A 279 -0.98 -30.33 5.40
C PHE A 279 -1.57 -31.73 5.17
N GLY A 280 -2.35 -32.26 6.11
CA GLY A 280 -3.11 -33.50 5.93
C GLY A 280 -4.06 -33.41 4.73
N PHE A 281 -4.87 -32.36 4.66
CA PHE A 281 -5.80 -32.14 3.54
C PHE A 281 -5.09 -32.01 2.19
N ARG A 282 -3.92 -31.34 2.17
CA ARG A 282 -3.07 -31.23 0.97
C ARG A 282 -2.58 -32.60 0.51
N ASN A 283 -2.16 -33.46 1.44
CA ASN A 283 -1.71 -34.81 1.11
C ASN A 283 -2.85 -35.67 0.57
N ASP A 284 -4.03 -35.60 1.18
CA ASP A 284 -5.22 -36.30 0.68
C ASP A 284 -5.66 -35.81 -0.70
N PHE A 285 -5.59 -34.49 -0.94
CA PHE A 285 -5.86 -33.91 -2.26
C PHE A 285 -4.84 -34.39 -3.31
N ARG A 286 -3.55 -34.37 -2.98
CA ARG A 286 -2.47 -34.88 -3.86
C ARG A 286 -2.58 -36.38 -4.14
N ALA A 287 -3.10 -37.15 -3.18
CA ALA A 287 -3.37 -38.57 -3.33
C ALA A 287 -4.71 -38.87 -4.02
N HIS A 288 -5.41 -37.86 -4.54
CA HIS A 288 -6.72 -37.97 -5.17
C HIS A 288 -7.81 -38.58 -4.28
N ARG A 289 -7.64 -38.54 -2.95
CA ARG A 289 -8.63 -39.04 -1.98
C ARG A 289 -9.80 -38.09 -1.79
N ILE A 290 -9.58 -36.80 -2.04
CA ILE A 290 -10.61 -35.76 -1.99
C ILE A 290 -10.52 -34.86 -3.24
N PRO A 291 -11.65 -34.37 -3.77
CA PRO A 291 -11.66 -33.42 -4.88
C PRO A 291 -11.29 -32.00 -4.41
N TRP A 292 -10.95 -31.11 -5.37
CA TRP A 292 -10.57 -29.71 -5.09
C TRP A 292 -11.63 -28.94 -4.29
N ALA A 293 -12.92 -29.15 -4.62
CA ALA A 293 -14.02 -28.50 -3.91
C ALA A 293 -14.05 -28.87 -2.42
N GLU A 294 -13.76 -30.13 -2.09
CA GLU A 294 -13.71 -30.60 -0.70
C GLU A 294 -12.46 -30.11 0.01
N PHE A 295 -11.29 -30.13 -0.65
CA PHE A 295 -10.07 -29.53 -0.11
C PHE A 295 -10.29 -28.06 0.25
N LYS A 296 -10.86 -27.27 -0.68
CA LYS A 296 -11.16 -25.86 -0.46
C LYS A 296 -12.11 -25.68 0.73
N ARG A 297 -13.18 -26.47 0.84
CA ARG A 297 -14.11 -26.41 1.98
C ARG A 297 -13.40 -26.69 3.31
N LYS A 298 -12.60 -27.76 3.39
CA LYS A 298 -11.85 -28.12 4.60
C LYS A 298 -10.84 -27.05 5.00
N VAL A 299 -10.16 -26.43 4.03
CA VAL A 299 -9.27 -25.30 4.28
C VAL A 299 -10.06 -24.10 4.83
N ILE A 300 -11.23 -23.76 4.26
CA ILE A 300 -12.10 -22.68 4.76
C ILE A 300 -12.51 -22.91 6.21
N GLU A 301 -12.87 -24.15 6.57
CA GLU A 301 -13.29 -24.50 7.92
C GLU A 301 -12.19 -24.28 8.96
N VAL A 302 -10.92 -24.49 8.57
CA VAL A 302 -9.77 -24.32 9.48
C VAL A 302 -9.26 -22.88 9.49
N SER A 303 -9.15 -22.24 8.32
CA SER A 303 -8.52 -20.92 8.17
C SER A 303 -9.48 -19.74 8.27
N GLY A 304 -10.78 -19.99 8.11
CA GLY A 304 -11.81 -18.97 7.99
C GLY A 304 -12.00 -18.48 6.54
N ALA A 305 -13.27 -18.23 6.18
CA ALA A 305 -13.65 -17.85 4.82
C ALA A 305 -13.03 -16.52 4.36
N LYS A 306 -12.82 -15.55 5.27
CA LYS A 306 -12.27 -14.23 4.95
C LYS A 306 -10.83 -14.32 4.42
N LEU A 307 -9.96 -15.00 5.18
CA LEU A 307 -8.55 -15.18 4.81
C LEU A 307 -8.43 -15.89 3.47
N LEU A 308 -9.14 -17.01 3.28
CA LEU A 308 -9.08 -17.73 2.01
C LEU A 308 -9.63 -16.90 0.84
N SER A 309 -10.70 -16.14 1.05
CA SER A 309 -11.25 -15.26 0.01
C SER A 309 -10.23 -14.21 -0.42
N GLY A 310 -9.49 -13.61 0.53
CA GLY A 310 -8.39 -12.67 0.23
C GLY A 310 -7.30 -13.31 -0.62
N ILE A 311 -6.84 -14.52 -0.25
CA ILE A 311 -5.81 -15.25 -1.01
C ILE A 311 -6.31 -15.60 -2.41
N LEU A 312 -7.58 -16.01 -2.55
CA LEU A 312 -8.16 -16.36 -3.85
C LEU A 312 -8.37 -15.15 -4.76
N LYS A 313 -8.43 -13.92 -4.23
CA LYS A 313 -8.45 -12.69 -5.02
C LYS A 313 -7.09 -12.32 -5.61
N LEU A 314 -6.03 -13.01 -5.22
CA LEU A 314 -4.78 -12.90 -5.95
C LEU A 314 -4.93 -13.23 -7.44
N ARG A 315 -6.06 -13.85 -7.86
CA ARG A 315 -6.49 -14.26 -9.21
C ARG A 315 -6.63 -13.16 -10.28
N GLY A 316 -6.47 -11.89 -9.91
CA GLY A 316 -6.79 -10.75 -10.77
C GLY A 316 -8.11 -10.16 -10.35
#